data_AF-A0A9E2GRY7-F1
#
_entry.id   AF-A0A9E2GRY7-F1
#
_cell.length_a   1.000
_cell.length_b   1.000
_cell.length_c   1.000
_cell.angle_alpha   90.00
_cell.angle_beta   90.00
_cell.angle_gamma   90.00
#
_symmetry.space_group_name_H-M   'P 1'
#
loop_
_entity.id
_entity.type
_entity.pdbx_description
1 polymer ?
#
loop_
_entity_poly.entity_id
_entity_poly.type
_entity_poly.pdbx_seq_one_letter_code
_entity_poly.pdbx_strand_id
1 'polypeptide(L)'
;MAIRISIAWRIILGTIFIIVLLLGGFGYLSSQRLEVIFQKTGAEQREAYIKNIQRAGKAQLFSLQRLSAVFLKAQQMQELMDAIPPIGREDAQLDVVTVFNASGYLASYYDLRYPTAKILREDKAYLVGDPAFTGRLEINFTEFPFSDVLTKAGTDDAKPPAGTKNPPEGLPEGLDVRAKRVDGVRVVARNGEERMLFIGAIVDEGVYLGTVAMMYNLRSLKDYEKSLAAALKKNKEETFKAIAMLGGILLLLGGLISVILGLGITRPIKSLVRSVATFAHGDLAHRVKIKTHDEIEVLGDGFNFMAENLVILLQESEKKAVMAKELEVAKTIQDSLVPASGLHEFSNITLAGHFLSASETGGDWWSYYNIGGGRLMVVIGDVTGHGVPAAMITAAAKSACDTILAIQDLIPDLDQFARILNNAIAASGKGQFFMTCFVSIIDPAKQSMKFVNAGHNFPYLYRPSEDKFIQLMARGPRLGEKNDVAAYEIKEQDLQPDDLIVWYTDGIIEDMNQEGAEYGDKRFRKSIKDANALDLAGTLKKIIDDAESFYAGVPHADDHTMILGRISKVK
;
A
#
# COMPACT_ATOMS: atom_id res chain seq x y z
N MET A 1 24.67 -11.57 -11.17
CA MET A 1 24.39 -10.64 -12.28
C MET A 1 23.02 -10.99 -12.86
N ALA A 2 21.95 -10.72 -12.10
CA ALA A 2 20.57 -10.96 -12.54
C ALA A 2 19.89 -9.60 -12.65
N ILE A 3 19.25 -9.38 -13.79
CA ILE A 3 18.73 -8.11 -14.30
C ILE A 3 17.64 -7.56 -13.35
N ARG A 4 18.03 -6.76 -12.35
CA ARG A 4 17.11 -5.92 -11.56
C ARG A 4 16.66 -4.76 -12.44
N ILE A 5 15.65 -5.02 -13.27
CA ILE A 5 14.88 -3.97 -13.95
C ILE A 5 14.32 -3.07 -12.85
N SER A 6 14.83 -1.83 -12.78
CA SER A 6 14.33 -0.79 -11.86
C SER A 6 12.81 -0.71 -11.92
N ILE A 7 12.14 -0.49 -10.79
CA ILE A 7 10.68 -0.29 -10.71
C ILE A 7 10.21 0.73 -11.76
N ALA A 8 11.02 1.76 -12.03
CA ALA A 8 10.80 2.73 -13.11
C ALA A 8 10.60 2.08 -14.49
N TRP A 9 11.39 1.09 -14.87
CA TRP A 9 11.30 0.42 -16.17
C TRP A 9 10.03 -0.43 -16.30
N ARG A 10 9.54 -1.03 -15.21
CA ARG A 10 8.28 -1.77 -15.21
C ARG A 10 7.08 -0.85 -15.42
N ILE A 11 7.10 0.32 -14.81
CA ILE A 11 6.07 1.35 -15.01
C ILE A 11 6.11 1.86 -16.45
N ILE A 12 7.30 2.19 -16.98
CA ILE A 12 7.47 2.63 -18.38
C ILE A 12 6.92 1.60 -19.38
N LEU A 13 7.28 0.32 -19.23
CA LEU A 13 6.81 -0.75 -20.12
C LEU A 13 5.30 -0.97 -20.03
N GLY A 14 4.72 -0.88 -18.82
CA GLY A 14 3.27 -1.03 -18.62
C GLY A 14 2.47 0.08 -19.30
N THR A 15 2.90 1.34 -19.17
CA THR A 15 2.22 2.48 -19.79
C THR A 15 2.26 2.42 -21.31
N ILE A 16 3.42 2.06 -21.88
CA ILE A 16 3.60 1.90 -23.34
C ILE A 16 2.65 0.81 -23.87
N PHE A 17 2.55 -0.32 -23.17
CA PHE A 17 1.69 -1.43 -23.60
C PHE A 17 0.19 -1.05 -23.66
N ILE A 18 -0.30 -0.30 -22.66
CA ILE A 18 -1.69 0.16 -22.61
C ILE A 18 -2.00 1.14 -23.75
N ILE A 19 -1.08 2.08 -24.02
CA ILE A 19 -1.25 3.07 -25.10
C ILE A 19 -1.32 2.38 -26.48
N VAL A 20 -0.45 1.38 -26.71
CA VAL A 20 -0.44 0.61 -27.96
C VAL A 20 -1.75 -0.16 -28.16
N LEU A 21 -2.29 -0.78 -27.11
CA LEU A 21 -3.57 -1.49 -27.15
C LEU A 21 -4.75 -0.57 -27.50
N LEU A 22 -4.81 0.62 -26.89
CA LEU A 22 -5.91 1.58 -27.10
C LEU A 22 -5.88 2.17 -28.52
N LEU A 23 -4.70 2.53 -29.03
CA LEU A 23 -4.55 3.11 -30.37
C LEU A 23 -4.85 2.08 -31.47
N GLY A 24 -4.37 0.84 -31.31
CA GLY A 24 -4.61 -0.24 -32.27
C GLY A 24 -6.09 -0.62 -32.37
N GLY A 25 -6.78 -0.74 -31.23
CA GLY A 25 -8.21 -1.10 -31.20
C GLY A 25 -9.12 -0.03 -31.79
N PHE A 26 -8.88 1.25 -31.46
CA PHE A 26 -9.75 2.35 -31.88
C PHE A 26 -9.59 2.70 -33.37
N GLY A 27 -8.37 2.64 -33.90
CA GLY A 27 -8.10 2.87 -35.32
C GLY A 27 -8.77 1.83 -36.23
N TYR A 28 -8.77 0.56 -35.83
CA TYR A 28 -9.38 -0.53 -36.60
C TYR A 28 -10.92 -0.44 -36.63
N LEU A 29 -11.55 -0.19 -35.48
CA LEU A 29 -13.01 -0.08 -35.36
C LEU A 29 -13.58 1.12 -36.14
N SER A 30 -12.87 2.26 -36.14
CA SER A 30 -13.29 3.47 -36.86
C SER A 30 -13.26 3.27 -38.38
N SER A 31 -12.19 2.65 -38.89
CA SER A 31 -12.04 2.37 -40.32
C SER A 31 -13.16 1.46 -40.87
N GLN A 32 -13.51 0.41 -40.13
CA GLN A 32 -14.57 -0.54 -40.51
C GLN A 32 -15.95 0.12 -40.58
N ARG A 33 -16.31 0.97 -39.60
CA ARG A 33 -17.61 1.66 -39.58
C ARG A 33 -17.78 2.65 -40.71
N LEU A 34 -16.73 3.40 -41.05
CA LEU A 34 -16.77 4.37 -42.16
C LEU A 34 -17.02 3.65 -43.49
N GLU A 35 -16.35 2.54 -43.73
CA GLU A 35 -16.50 1.77 -44.97
C GLU A 35 -17.93 1.25 -45.20
N VAL A 36 -18.58 0.77 -44.15
CA VAL A 36 -19.97 0.29 -44.21
C VAL A 36 -20.97 1.42 -44.47
N ILE A 37 -20.81 2.57 -43.79
CA ILE A 37 -21.72 3.71 -43.95
C ILE A 37 -21.64 4.26 -45.37
N PHE A 38 -20.44 4.40 -45.92
CA PHE A 38 -20.27 4.98 -47.26
C PHE A 38 -20.72 4.04 -48.39
N GLN A 39 -20.53 2.71 -48.26
CA GLN A 39 -21.08 1.77 -49.24
C GLN A 39 -22.60 1.82 -49.29
N LYS A 40 -23.25 1.97 -48.13
CA LYS A 40 -24.71 2.07 -48.02
C LYS A 40 -25.22 3.35 -48.68
N THR A 41 -24.60 4.50 -48.42
CA THR A 41 -24.99 5.79 -49.03
C THR A 41 -24.78 5.80 -50.55
N GLY A 42 -23.68 5.21 -51.04
CA GLY A 42 -23.40 5.11 -52.48
C GLY A 42 -24.42 4.24 -53.22
N ALA A 43 -24.85 3.12 -52.61
CA ALA A 43 -25.87 2.24 -53.18
C ALA A 43 -27.25 2.91 -53.22
N GLU A 44 -27.66 3.58 -52.14
CA GLU A 44 -28.95 4.30 -52.06
C GLU A 44 -29.04 5.44 -53.09
N GLN A 45 -27.96 6.21 -53.28
CA GLN A 45 -27.92 7.28 -54.28
C GLN A 45 -27.94 6.74 -55.72
N ARG A 46 -27.26 5.63 -56.00
CA ARG A 46 -27.30 4.96 -57.31
C ARG A 46 -28.71 4.51 -57.66
N GLU A 47 -29.44 3.94 -56.69
CA GLU A 47 -30.81 3.50 -56.87
C GLU A 47 -31.77 4.67 -57.13
N ALA A 48 -31.62 5.76 -56.36
CA ALA A 48 -32.41 6.98 -56.56
C ALA A 48 -32.19 7.61 -57.95
N TYR A 49 -30.94 7.64 -58.42
CA TYR A 49 -30.59 8.17 -59.74
C TYR A 49 -31.21 7.37 -60.88
N ILE A 50 -31.09 6.02 -60.84
CA ILE A 50 -31.69 5.14 -61.84
C ILE A 50 -33.22 5.33 -61.88
N LYS A 51 -33.87 5.45 -60.71
CA LYS A 51 -35.33 5.64 -60.61
C LYS A 51 -35.80 6.96 -61.22
N ASN A 52 -35.03 8.04 -61.06
CA ASN A 52 -35.32 9.33 -61.67
C ASN A 52 -35.26 9.26 -63.21
N ILE A 53 -34.22 8.63 -63.77
CA ILE A 53 -34.09 8.44 -65.22
C ILE A 53 -35.24 7.59 -65.76
N GLN A 54 -35.63 6.51 -65.06
CA GLN A 54 -36.77 5.68 -65.45
C GLN A 54 -38.08 6.47 -65.50
N ARG A 55 -38.33 7.34 -64.52
CA ARG A 55 -39.54 8.17 -64.47
C ARG A 55 -39.55 9.21 -65.59
N ALA A 56 -38.44 9.90 -65.80
CA ALA A 56 -38.31 10.92 -66.84
C ALA A 56 -38.38 10.31 -68.25
N GLY A 57 -37.68 9.19 -68.50
CA GLY A 57 -37.67 8.48 -69.77
C GLY A 57 -39.05 7.92 -70.15
N LYS A 58 -39.82 7.39 -69.20
CA LYS A 58 -41.22 6.96 -69.44
C LYS A 58 -42.14 8.13 -69.84
N ALA A 59 -42.01 9.27 -69.16
CA ALA A 59 -42.80 10.46 -69.49
C ALA A 59 -42.47 10.97 -70.89
N GLN A 60 -41.18 10.99 -71.27
CA GLN A 60 -40.75 11.41 -72.60
C GLN A 60 -41.20 10.42 -73.69
N LEU A 61 -41.15 9.10 -73.42
CA LEU A 61 -41.66 8.06 -74.33
C LEU A 61 -43.14 8.25 -74.63
N PHE A 62 -43.94 8.53 -73.60
CA PHE A 62 -45.38 8.73 -73.73
C PHE A 62 -45.73 9.98 -74.57
N SER A 63 -45.00 11.08 -74.35
CA SER A 63 -45.13 12.30 -75.17
C SER A 63 -44.80 12.02 -76.64
N LEU A 64 -43.73 11.25 -76.89
CA LEU A 64 -43.32 10.85 -78.23
C LEU A 64 -44.33 9.94 -78.92
N GLN A 65 -44.91 8.97 -78.21
CA GLN A 65 -45.96 8.10 -78.77
C GLN A 65 -47.19 8.90 -79.23
N ARG A 66 -47.59 9.94 -78.49
CA ARG A 66 -48.71 10.82 -78.88
C ARG A 66 -48.37 11.72 -80.07
N LEU A 67 -47.21 12.36 -80.05
CA LEU A 67 -46.82 13.28 -81.12
C LEU A 67 -46.52 12.52 -82.41
N SER A 68 -45.85 11.37 -82.34
CA SER A 68 -45.52 10.56 -83.52
C SER A 68 -46.76 10.06 -84.28
N ALA A 69 -47.87 9.74 -83.61
CA ALA A 69 -49.13 9.40 -84.28
C ALA A 69 -49.66 10.54 -85.19
N VAL A 70 -49.49 11.80 -84.77
CA VAL A 70 -49.88 12.99 -85.54
C VAL A 70 -48.92 13.23 -86.70
N PHE A 71 -47.61 13.14 -86.44
CA PHE A 71 -46.58 13.47 -87.43
C PHE A 71 -46.31 12.36 -88.48
N LEU A 72 -46.57 11.08 -88.16
CA LEU A 72 -46.51 9.97 -89.12
C LEU A 72 -47.53 10.13 -90.26
N LYS A 73 -48.68 10.78 -90.01
CA LYS A 73 -49.69 11.10 -91.03
C LYS A 73 -49.29 12.28 -91.91
N ALA A 74 -48.49 13.22 -91.40
CA ALA A 74 -48.13 14.47 -92.09
C ALA A 74 -46.77 14.43 -92.81
N GLN A 75 -45.99 13.35 -92.66
CA GLN A 75 -44.63 13.22 -93.23
C GLN A 75 -43.66 14.35 -92.78
N GLN A 76 -43.90 14.96 -91.62
CA GLN A 76 -43.14 16.08 -91.05
C GLN A 76 -42.37 15.66 -89.78
N MET A 77 -41.40 14.75 -89.93
CA MET A 77 -40.71 14.13 -88.79
C MET A 77 -39.65 15.04 -88.11
N GLN A 78 -39.20 16.09 -88.78
CA GLN A 78 -38.21 17.03 -88.23
C GLN A 78 -38.81 17.89 -87.09
N GLU A 79 -40.07 18.33 -87.25
CA GLU A 79 -40.80 19.12 -86.25
C GLU A 79 -41.14 18.30 -85.00
N LEU A 80 -41.32 16.99 -85.14
CA LEU A 80 -41.49 16.07 -84.01
C LEU A 80 -40.27 16.11 -83.07
N MET A 81 -39.06 16.15 -83.63
CA MET A 81 -37.82 16.12 -82.84
C MET A 81 -37.56 17.44 -82.09
N ASP A 82 -37.91 18.58 -82.70
CA ASP A 82 -37.83 19.89 -82.05
C ASP A 82 -38.88 20.04 -80.93
N ALA A 83 -39.99 19.29 -81.01
CA ALA A 83 -41.03 19.26 -79.99
C ALA A 83 -40.72 18.35 -78.78
N ILE A 84 -39.61 17.60 -78.82
CA ILE A 84 -39.20 16.72 -77.71
C ILE A 84 -38.64 17.57 -76.56
N PRO A 85 -39.25 17.58 -75.37
CA PRO A 85 -38.70 18.32 -74.25
C PRO A 85 -37.37 17.69 -73.80
N PRO A 86 -36.29 18.46 -73.56
CA PRO A 86 -35.04 17.91 -73.05
C PRO A 86 -35.25 17.36 -71.64
N ILE A 87 -34.77 16.14 -71.39
CA ILE A 87 -34.53 15.68 -70.01
C ILE A 87 -33.25 16.37 -69.53
N GLY A 88 -33.28 16.92 -68.31
CA GLY A 88 -32.27 17.84 -67.78
C GLY A 88 -30.81 17.45 -68.05
N ARG A 89 -29.96 18.47 -68.23
CA ARG A 89 -28.55 18.37 -68.66
C ARG A 89 -27.64 17.48 -67.79
N GLU A 90 -28.03 17.10 -66.59
CA GLU A 90 -27.12 16.47 -65.61
C GLU A 90 -27.42 14.98 -65.30
N ASP A 91 -28.59 14.45 -65.67
CA ASP A 91 -29.03 13.14 -65.14
C ASP A 91 -28.95 11.96 -66.14
N ALA A 92 -29.10 12.18 -67.44
CA ALA A 92 -28.84 11.17 -68.47
C ALA A 92 -28.94 11.83 -69.85
N GLN A 93 -28.02 11.53 -70.76
CA GLN A 93 -28.12 12.03 -72.14
C GLN A 93 -28.88 11.02 -73.01
N LEU A 94 -29.92 11.50 -73.69
CA LEU A 94 -30.61 10.76 -74.74
C LEU A 94 -29.66 10.69 -75.95
N ASP A 95 -29.15 9.49 -76.25
CA ASP A 95 -28.18 9.27 -77.31
C ASP A 95 -28.88 9.12 -78.67
N VAL A 96 -29.93 8.29 -78.71
CA VAL A 96 -30.57 7.86 -79.97
C VAL A 96 -32.07 7.71 -79.80
N VAL A 97 -32.84 8.19 -80.79
CA VAL A 97 -34.26 7.90 -80.98
C VAL A 97 -34.45 7.19 -82.31
N THR A 98 -35.23 6.12 -82.32
CA THR A 98 -35.47 5.31 -83.52
C THR A 98 -36.95 5.00 -83.63
N VAL A 99 -37.55 5.28 -84.78
CA VAL A 99 -38.96 5.02 -85.06
C VAL A 99 -39.04 4.00 -86.19
N PHE A 100 -39.86 2.98 -86.00
CA PHE A 100 -40.15 1.93 -86.95
C PHE A 100 -41.62 2.01 -87.37
N ASN A 101 -41.93 1.68 -88.62
CA ASN A 101 -43.31 1.64 -89.10
C ASN A 101 -44.03 0.34 -88.68
N ALA A 102 -45.31 0.22 -89.03
CA ALA A 102 -46.15 -0.93 -88.68
C ALA A 102 -45.62 -2.27 -89.20
N SER A 103 -44.85 -2.26 -90.29
CA SER A 103 -44.21 -3.44 -90.90
C SER A 103 -42.84 -3.78 -90.29
N GLY A 104 -42.38 -3.01 -89.29
CA GLY A 104 -41.11 -3.21 -88.61
C GLY A 104 -39.89 -2.61 -89.32
N TYR A 105 -40.07 -1.90 -90.42
CA TYR A 105 -38.98 -1.20 -91.11
C TYR A 105 -38.67 0.13 -90.44
N LEU A 106 -37.40 0.53 -90.51
CA LEU A 106 -36.95 1.81 -89.97
C LEU A 106 -37.63 2.97 -90.69
N ALA A 107 -38.48 3.69 -89.97
CA ALA A 107 -39.14 4.89 -90.48
C ALA A 107 -38.29 6.15 -90.23
N SER A 108 -37.60 6.21 -89.09
CA SER A 108 -36.74 7.33 -88.75
C SER A 108 -35.68 6.96 -87.72
N TYR A 109 -34.51 7.59 -87.79
CA TYR A 109 -33.38 7.39 -86.89
C TYR A 109 -32.73 8.74 -86.64
N TYR A 110 -32.59 9.09 -85.37
CA TYR A 110 -31.94 10.31 -84.93
C TYR A 110 -30.90 9.95 -83.87
N ASP A 111 -29.64 10.23 -84.19
CA ASP A 111 -28.55 10.21 -83.21
C ASP A 111 -28.31 11.65 -82.76
N LEU A 112 -28.64 11.95 -81.51
CA LEU A 112 -28.55 13.30 -80.97
C LEU A 112 -27.11 13.77 -80.78
N ARG A 113 -26.13 12.85 -80.90
CA ARG A 113 -24.70 13.17 -80.95
C ARG A 113 -24.28 13.69 -82.33
N TYR A 114 -25.07 13.41 -83.38
CA TYR A 114 -24.82 13.79 -84.77
C TYR A 114 -26.10 14.34 -85.43
N PRO A 115 -26.55 15.55 -85.04
CA PRO A 115 -27.87 16.08 -85.40
C PRO A 115 -28.09 16.38 -86.89
N THR A 116 -27.04 16.31 -87.72
CA THR A 116 -27.08 16.57 -89.17
C THR A 116 -27.35 15.33 -90.02
N ALA A 117 -27.46 14.15 -89.42
CA ALA A 117 -27.73 12.89 -90.12
C ALA A 117 -29.10 12.92 -90.82
N LYS A 118 -29.15 12.66 -92.14
CA LYS A 118 -30.42 12.51 -92.90
C LYS A 118 -30.53 11.11 -93.51
N ILE A 119 -31.71 10.51 -93.44
CA ILE A 119 -32.03 9.25 -94.10
C ILE A 119 -32.40 9.53 -95.55
N LEU A 120 -31.75 8.83 -96.50
CA LEU A 120 -31.90 9.12 -97.93
C LEU A 120 -32.56 8.00 -98.76
N ARG A 121 -32.86 6.81 -98.20
CA ARG A 121 -33.78 5.79 -98.80
C ARG A 121 -34.04 4.61 -97.85
N GLU A 122 -35.15 3.88 -98.09
CA GLU A 122 -35.76 2.84 -97.23
C GLU A 122 -34.88 1.61 -96.91
N ASP A 123 -33.68 1.49 -97.48
CA ASP A 123 -32.78 0.34 -97.27
C ASP A 123 -31.36 0.70 -96.79
N LYS A 124 -30.95 1.98 -96.79
CA LYS A 124 -29.61 2.44 -96.36
C LYS A 124 -29.64 3.87 -95.80
N ALA A 125 -29.08 4.10 -94.60
CA ALA A 125 -28.85 5.45 -94.08
C ALA A 125 -27.39 5.89 -94.31
N TYR A 126 -27.21 7.11 -94.80
CA TYR A 126 -25.90 7.73 -95.02
C TYR A 126 -25.75 8.95 -94.10
N LEU A 127 -24.74 8.96 -93.24
CA LEU A 127 -24.37 10.13 -92.43
C LEU A 127 -23.59 11.12 -93.30
N VAL A 128 -24.11 12.33 -93.51
CA VAL A 128 -23.36 13.44 -94.11
C VAL A 128 -23.38 14.61 -93.12
N GLY A 129 -22.22 14.96 -92.57
CA GLY A 129 -22.10 16.20 -91.80
C GLY A 129 -20.97 16.28 -90.76
N ASP A 130 -19.71 16.16 -91.19
CA ASP A 130 -18.56 16.81 -90.55
C ASP A 130 -17.47 17.04 -91.64
N PRO A 131 -16.97 18.28 -91.88
CA PRO A 131 -15.90 18.52 -92.85
C PRO A 131 -14.59 17.77 -92.56
N ALA A 132 -14.42 17.23 -91.35
CA ALA A 132 -13.24 16.44 -90.96
C ALA A 132 -13.40 14.92 -91.17
N PHE A 133 -14.55 14.44 -91.66
CA PHE A 133 -14.81 13.01 -91.82
C PHE A 133 -14.99 12.63 -93.30
N THR A 134 -13.92 12.11 -93.93
CA THR A 134 -13.90 11.67 -95.35
C THR A 134 -14.19 10.17 -95.53
N GLY A 135 -14.69 9.48 -94.49
CA GLY A 135 -15.02 8.06 -94.53
C GLY A 135 -16.51 7.77 -94.71
N ARG A 136 -16.87 6.93 -95.69
CA ARG A 136 -18.22 6.37 -95.83
C ARG A 136 -18.49 5.38 -94.69
N LEU A 137 -19.42 5.71 -93.79
CA LEU A 137 -19.98 4.74 -92.86
C LEU A 137 -21.27 4.17 -93.48
N GLU A 138 -21.21 2.97 -94.05
CA GLU A 138 -22.42 2.23 -94.47
C GLU A 138 -23.01 1.53 -93.24
N ILE A 139 -24.24 1.89 -92.85
CA ILE A 139 -25.02 1.14 -91.87
C ILE A 139 -26.05 0.33 -92.66
N ASN A 140 -25.82 -0.98 -92.80
CA ASN A 140 -26.69 -1.90 -93.52
C ASN A 140 -27.82 -2.35 -92.55
N PHE A 141 -29.04 -1.86 -92.75
CA PHE A 141 -30.19 -2.18 -91.87
C PHE A 141 -30.90 -3.48 -92.25
N THR A 142 -30.43 -4.17 -93.29
CA THR A 142 -30.95 -5.47 -93.76
C THR A 142 -30.67 -6.64 -92.81
N GLU A 143 -29.86 -6.44 -91.75
CA GLU A 143 -29.57 -7.47 -90.73
C GLU A 143 -30.46 -7.37 -89.46
N PHE A 144 -31.53 -6.56 -89.47
CA PHE A 144 -32.45 -6.44 -88.33
C PHE A 144 -33.87 -6.97 -88.65
N PRO A 145 -34.13 -8.28 -88.61
CA PRO A 145 -35.49 -8.81 -88.53
C PRO A 145 -36.03 -8.56 -87.11
N PHE A 146 -36.91 -7.57 -86.96
CA PHE A 146 -37.54 -7.21 -85.68
C PHE A 146 -38.51 -8.30 -85.16
N SER A 147 -38.82 -9.32 -85.96
CA SER A 147 -39.62 -10.47 -85.54
C SER A 147 -38.96 -11.24 -84.39
N ASP A 148 -37.63 -11.37 -84.41
CA ASP A 148 -36.87 -12.16 -83.44
C ASP A 148 -36.60 -11.38 -82.14
N VAL A 149 -36.53 -10.05 -82.25
CA VAL A 149 -36.42 -9.14 -81.10
C VAL A 149 -37.75 -9.10 -80.34
N LEU A 150 -38.89 -9.08 -81.02
CA LEU A 150 -40.22 -9.10 -80.39
C LEU A 150 -40.57 -10.47 -79.77
N THR A 151 -40.26 -11.59 -80.44
CA THR A 151 -40.54 -12.93 -79.87
C THR A 151 -39.70 -13.25 -78.64
N LYS A 152 -38.45 -12.77 -78.54
CA LYS A 152 -37.64 -12.84 -77.31
C LYS A 152 -37.89 -11.65 -76.35
N ALA A 153 -38.66 -10.64 -76.75
CA ALA A 153 -39.00 -9.50 -75.89
C ALA A 153 -40.13 -9.78 -74.87
N GLY A 154 -40.89 -10.86 -75.06
CA GLY A 154 -41.95 -11.29 -74.14
C GLY A 154 -43.05 -10.24 -73.96
N THR A 155 -43.42 -9.54 -75.03
CA THR A 155 -44.56 -8.62 -75.07
C THR A 155 -45.78 -9.40 -75.56
N ASP A 156 -46.67 -9.80 -74.64
CA ASP A 156 -47.89 -10.55 -74.97
C ASP A 156 -48.91 -9.74 -75.80
N ASP A 157 -48.73 -8.42 -75.93
CA ASP A 157 -49.64 -7.51 -76.65
C ASP A 157 -49.31 -7.30 -78.14
N ALA A 158 -48.35 -8.04 -78.70
CA ALA A 158 -47.94 -7.92 -80.10
C ALA A 158 -47.95 -9.26 -80.83
N LYS A 159 -49.14 -9.84 -81.06
CA LYS A 159 -49.31 -10.92 -82.04
C LYS A 159 -49.86 -10.36 -83.36
N PRO A 160 -49.19 -10.57 -84.52
CA PRO A 160 -49.76 -10.28 -85.83
C PRO A 160 -50.81 -11.35 -86.21
N PRO A 161 -51.86 -11.02 -87.01
CA PRO A 161 -52.80 -12.00 -87.54
C PRO A 161 -52.12 -12.96 -88.52
N ALA A 162 -52.62 -14.21 -88.57
CA ALA A 162 -51.97 -15.35 -89.22
C ALA A 162 -51.86 -15.25 -90.75
N GLY A 163 -50.66 -15.49 -91.29
CA GLY A 163 -50.46 -15.88 -92.69
C GLY A 163 -49.18 -15.39 -93.36
N THR A 164 -48.02 -15.98 -93.06
CA THR A 164 -46.92 -16.43 -93.97
C THR A 164 -45.65 -16.76 -93.17
N LYS A 165 -44.80 -17.60 -93.77
CA LYS A 165 -43.94 -18.62 -93.14
C LYS A 165 -42.52 -18.13 -92.72
N ASN A 166 -42.05 -18.68 -91.59
CA ASN A 166 -40.68 -18.81 -91.02
C ASN A 166 -39.64 -17.65 -91.19
N PRO A 167 -39.08 -17.11 -90.08
CA PRO A 167 -37.93 -16.19 -90.11
C PRO A 167 -36.58 -16.93 -90.32
N PRO A 168 -35.55 -16.28 -90.87
CA PRO A 168 -34.19 -16.83 -90.97
C PRO A 168 -33.46 -16.80 -89.62
N GLU A 169 -32.66 -17.84 -89.35
CA GLU A 169 -31.89 -18.03 -88.11
C GLU A 169 -30.64 -17.14 -88.06
N GLY A 170 -30.43 -16.44 -86.94
CA GLY A 170 -29.12 -15.94 -86.49
C GLY A 170 -29.09 -14.47 -86.03
N LEU A 171 -28.69 -14.22 -84.78
CA LEU A 171 -28.36 -12.89 -84.26
C LEU A 171 -26.92 -12.48 -84.70
N PRO A 172 -26.67 -11.23 -85.11
CA PRO A 172 -25.34 -10.79 -85.53
C PRO A 172 -24.32 -10.75 -84.37
N GLU A 173 -23.05 -11.04 -84.69
CA GLU A 173 -21.93 -11.03 -83.74
C GLU A 173 -21.70 -9.64 -83.11
N GLY A 174 -21.56 -9.60 -81.78
CA GLY A 174 -21.19 -8.39 -81.02
C GLY A 174 -22.28 -7.77 -80.13
N LEU A 175 -23.47 -8.36 -80.04
CA LEU A 175 -24.55 -7.92 -79.14
C LEU A 175 -24.70 -8.88 -77.93
N ASP A 176 -24.04 -8.58 -76.80
CA ASP A 176 -24.22 -9.34 -75.54
C ASP A 176 -25.45 -8.79 -74.77
N VAL A 177 -26.62 -9.38 -75.00
CA VAL A 177 -27.88 -8.95 -74.37
C VAL A 177 -28.07 -9.65 -73.01
N ARG A 178 -27.46 -9.10 -71.95
CA ARG A 178 -27.81 -9.46 -70.56
C ARG A 178 -29.07 -8.69 -70.11
N ALA A 179 -30.24 -9.11 -70.57
CA ALA A 179 -31.50 -8.45 -70.23
C ALA A 179 -31.96 -8.77 -68.79
N LYS A 180 -31.74 -7.85 -67.84
CA LYS A 180 -32.43 -7.86 -66.54
C LYS A 180 -33.67 -6.95 -66.62
N ARG A 181 -34.87 -7.51 -66.43
CA ARG A 181 -36.16 -6.80 -66.51
C ARG A 181 -36.38 -6.02 -65.20
N VAL A 182 -36.48 -4.69 -65.26
CA VAL A 182 -36.96 -3.85 -64.14
C VAL A 182 -37.95 -2.83 -64.72
N ASP A 183 -39.23 -2.92 -64.33
CA ASP A 183 -40.31 -1.98 -64.65
C ASP A 183 -40.37 -1.47 -66.11
N GLY A 184 -40.22 -2.36 -67.08
CA GLY A 184 -40.43 -2.05 -68.51
C GLY A 184 -39.26 -1.32 -69.19
N VAL A 185 -38.09 -1.21 -68.56
CA VAL A 185 -36.88 -0.61 -69.15
C VAL A 185 -35.79 -1.68 -69.27
N ARG A 186 -35.15 -1.79 -70.44
CA ARG A 186 -34.04 -2.76 -70.66
C ARG A 186 -32.70 -2.03 -70.60
N VAL A 187 -31.76 -2.50 -69.78
CA VAL A 187 -30.38 -2.03 -69.82
C VAL A 187 -29.61 -2.83 -70.87
N VAL A 188 -29.04 -2.17 -71.88
CA VAL A 188 -28.25 -2.82 -72.94
C VAL A 188 -26.81 -2.34 -72.82
N ALA A 189 -25.86 -3.27 -72.77
CA ALA A 189 -24.44 -2.97 -72.76
C ALA A 189 -23.86 -3.18 -74.17
N ARG A 190 -23.24 -2.14 -74.75
CA ARG A 190 -22.43 -2.26 -75.97
C ARG A 190 -21.12 -1.52 -75.72
N ASN A 191 -19.98 -2.18 -75.92
CA ASN A 191 -18.63 -1.63 -75.68
C ASN A 191 -18.38 -1.13 -74.23
N GLY A 192 -18.97 -1.77 -73.22
CA GLY A 192 -18.68 -1.47 -71.79
C GLY A 192 -19.40 -0.25 -71.20
N GLU A 193 -20.27 0.42 -71.97
CA GLU A 193 -21.16 1.48 -71.48
C GLU A 193 -22.56 0.92 -71.20
N GLU A 194 -23.09 1.15 -70.00
CA GLU A 194 -24.48 0.80 -69.66
C GLU A 194 -25.42 1.83 -70.28
N ARG A 195 -26.43 1.36 -71.02
CA ARG A 195 -27.45 2.22 -71.63
C ARG A 195 -28.84 1.79 -71.21
N MET A 196 -29.77 2.72 -71.01
CA MET A 196 -31.18 2.42 -70.78
C MET A 196 -31.99 2.55 -72.07
N LEU A 197 -32.66 1.48 -72.46
CA LEU A 197 -33.53 1.40 -73.63
C LEU A 197 -35.00 1.42 -73.20
N PHE A 198 -35.74 2.38 -73.77
CA PHE A 198 -37.19 2.53 -73.64
C PHE A 198 -37.82 2.24 -75.01
N ILE A 199 -38.88 1.42 -75.05
CA ILE A 199 -39.58 1.06 -76.29
C ILE A 199 -41.08 1.21 -76.08
N GLY A 200 -41.79 1.80 -77.04
CA GLY A 200 -43.23 2.00 -76.99
C GLY A 200 -43.89 1.88 -78.36
N ALA A 201 -45.07 1.25 -78.41
CA ALA A 201 -45.89 1.17 -79.61
C ALA A 201 -46.56 2.52 -79.90
N ILE A 202 -46.62 2.90 -81.17
CA ILE A 202 -47.35 4.06 -81.66
C ILE A 202 -48.68 3.55 -82.18
N VAL A 203 -49.77 3.97 -81.55
CA VAL A 203 -51.14 3.52 -81.86
C VAL A 203 -52.03 4.74 -82.01
N ASP A 204 -52.85 4.76 -83.04
CA ASP A 204 -53.83 5.83 -83.28
C ASP A 204 -55.20 5.23 -83.55
N GLU A 205 -56.22 5.66 -82.81
CA GLU A 205 -57.61 5.13 -82.89
C GLU A 205 -57.71 3.59 -82.89
N GLY A 206 -56.78 2.91 -82.20
CA GLY A 206 -56.73 1.44 -82.08
C GLY A 206 -55.95 0.74 -83.20
N VAL A 207 -55.38 1.48 -84.16
CA VAL A 207 -54.54 0.94 -85.23
C VAL A 207 -53.06 1.10 -84.88
N TYR A 208 -52.28 0.03 -84.96
CA TYR A 208 -50.84 0.05 -84.76
C TYR A 208 -50.14 0.71 -85.97
N LEU A 209 -49.45 1.82 -85.72
CA LEU A 209 -48.75 2.59 -86.73
C LEU A 209 -47.24 2.33 -86.77
N GLY A 210 -46.67 1.85 -85.66
CA GLY A 210 -45.22 1.66 -85.56
C GLY A 210 -44.71 1.53 -84.12
N THR A 211 -43.38 1.55 -83.94
CA THR A 211 -42.73 1.49 -82.64
C THR A 211 -41.67 2.58 -82.52
N VAL A 212 -41.60 3.27 -81.38
CA VAL A 212 -40.49 4.18 -81.03
C VAL A 212 -39.60 3.55 -79.97
N ALA A 213 -38.29 3.65 -80.16
CA ALA A 213 -37.25 3.22 -79.25
C ALA A 213 -36.33 4.42 -78.90
N MET A 214 -36.00 4.56 -77.62
CA MET A 214 -35.12 5.62 -77.09
C MET A 214 -34.01 5.02 -76.26
N MET A 215 -32.76 5.46 -76.47
CA MET A 215 -31.60 5.02 -75.69
C MET A 215 -30.95 6.17 -74.92
N TYR A 216 -30.70 5.97 -73.63
CA TYR A 216 -29.95 6.88 -72.77
C TYR A 216 -28.59 6.31 -72.38
N ASN A 217 -27.57 7.16 -72.30
CA ASN A 217 -26.22 6.82 -71.81
C ASN A 217 -26.06 7.17 -70.33
N LEU A 218 -25.46 6.27 -69.54
CA LEU A 218 -25.21 6.41 -68.10
C LEU A 218 -23.78 6.88 -67.75
N ARG A 219 -23.04 7.48 -68.68
CA ARG A 219 -21.62 7.88 -68.48
C ARG A 219 -21.41 8.77 -67.23
N SER A 220 -22.34 9.68 -66.92
CA SER A 220 -22.32 10.54 -65.73
C SER A 220 -22.25 9.78 -64.40
N LEU A 221 -22.85 8.59 -64.32
CA LEU A 221 -22.87 7.78 -63.10
C LEU A 221 -21.51 7.14 -62.80
N LYS A 222 -20.80 6.68 -63.83
CA LYS A 222 -19.44 6.10 -63.68
C LYS A 222 -18.41 7.16 -63.28
N ASP A 223 -18.51 8.35 -63.85
CA ASP A 223 -17.61 9.46 -63.50
C ASP A 223 -17.84 9.91 -62.04
N TYR A 224 -19.10 9.90 -61.59
CA TYR A 224 -19.45 10.15 -60.19
C TYR A 224 -18.86 9.09 -59.25
N GLU A 225 -19.07 7.79 -59.51
CA GLU A 225 -18.53 6.68 -58.70
C GLU A 225 -16.99 6.76 -58.58
N LYS A 226 -16.30 7.09 -59.67
CA LYS A 226 -14.84 7.23 -59.69
C LYS A 226 -14.36 8.40 -58.84
N SER A 227 -15.08 9.53 -58.88
CA SER A 227 -14.76 10.71 -58.06
C SER A 227 -14.97 10.44 -56.56
N LEU A 228 -16.04 9.71 -56.20
CA LEU A 228 -16.35 9.31 -54.83
C LEU A 228 -15.30 8.36 -54.27
N ALA A 229 -14.87 7.36 -55.06
CA ALA A 229 -13.81 6.42 -54.65
C ALA A 229 -12.47 7.13 -54.41
N ALA A 230 -12.13 8.11 -55.25
CA ALA A 230 -10.92 8.92 -55.07
C ALA A 230 -10.98 9.78 -53.80
N ALA A 231 -12.12 10.42 -53.52
CA ALA A 231 -12.34 11.18 -52.30
C ALA A 231 -12.24 10.30 -51.03
N LEU A 232 -12.79 9.08 -51.08
CA LEU A 232 -12.70 8.12 -49.97
C LEU A 232 -11.26 7.71 -49.68
N LYS A 233 -10.47 7.40 -50.72
CA LYS A 233 -9.07 7.03 -50.53
C LYS A 233 -8.27 8.17 -49.89
N LYS A 234 -8.48 9.40 -50.36
CA LYS A 234 -7.82 10.59 -49.81
C LYS A 234 -8.19 10.82 -48.33
N ASN A 235 -9.48 10.75 -47.99
CA ASN A 235 -9.92 10.90 -46.60
C ASN A 235 -9.40 9.78 -45.68
N LYS A 236 -9.32 8.53 -46.15
CA LYS A 236 -8.70 7.43 -45.39
C LYS A 236 -7.22 7.69 -45.10
N GLU A 237 -6.46 8.19 -46.08
CA GLU A 237 -5.04 8.51 -45.89
C GLU A 237 -4.84 9.69 -44.92
N GLU A 238 -5.65 10.74 -45.02
CA GLU A 238 -5.58 11.90 -44.11
C GLU A 238 -5.96 11.52 -42.67
N THR A 239 -7.03 10.74 -42.49
CA THR A 239 -7.45 10.26 -41.17
C THR A 239 -6.42 9.30 -40.56
N PHE A 240 -5.82 8.40 -41.35
CA PHE A 240 -4.77 7.51 -40.87
C PHE A 240 -3.52 8.27 -40.42
N LYS A 241 -3.05 9.25 -41.22
CA LYS A 241 -1.92 10.11 -40.83
C LYS A 241 -2.19 10.88 -39.55
N ALA A 242 -3.39 11.43 -39.39
CA ALA A 242 -3.80 12.12 -38.17
C ALA A 242 -3.76 11.19 -36.95
N ILE A 243 -4.31 9.98 -37.04
CA ILE A 243 -4.30 8.98 -35.96
C ILE A 243 -2.87 8.57 -35.61
N ALA A 244 -2.02 8.30 -36.61
CA ALA A 244 -0.63 7.90 -36.39
C ALA A 244 0.20 9.00 -35.71
N MET A 245 0.02 10.27 -36.13
CA MET A 245 0.68 11.41 -35.51
C MET A 245 0.25 11.58 -34.06
N LEU A 246 -1.06 11.49 -33.79
CA LEU A 246 -1.61 11.57 -32.43
C LEU A 246 -1.10 10.43 -31.53
N GLY A 247 -1.01 9.22 -32.09
CA GLY A 247 -0.45 8.06 -31.40
C GLY A 247 1.04 8.22 -31.06
N GLY A 248 1.84 8.76 -31.99
CA GLY A 248 3.25 9.06 -31.75
C GLY A 248 3.46 10.09 -30.64
N ILE A 249 2.65 11.16 -30.62
CA ILE A 249 2.68 12.19 -29.57
C ILE A 249 2.33 11.58 -28.20
N LEU A 250 1.28 10.75 -28.13
CA LEU A 250 0.88 10.09 -26.89
C LEU A 250 1.97 9.14 -26.36
N LEU A 251 2.67 8.41 -27.23
CA LEU A 251 3.78 7.55 -26.83
C LEU A 251 4.97 8.35 -26.27
N LEU A 252 5.32 9.46 -26.91
CA LEU A 252 6.40 10.33 -26.42
C LEU A 252 6.04 10.97 -25.07
N LEU A 253 4.82 11.49 -24.92
CA LEU A 253 4.32 12.03 -23.66
C LEU A 253 4.29 10.97 -22.56
N GLY A 254 3.78 9.77 -22.86
CA GLY A 254 3.75 8.65 -21.91
C GLY A 254 5.14 8.22 -21.46
N GLY A 255 6.11 8.16 -22.40
CA GLY A 255 7.51 7.88 -22.09
C GLY A 255 8.14 8.95 -21.19
N LEU A 256 7.94 10.23 -21.52
CA LEU A 256 8.45 11.36 -20.74
C LEU A 256 7.88 11.37 -19.31
N ILE A 257 6.55 11.24 -19.17
CA ILE A 257 5.86 11.17 -17.88
C ILE A 257 6.40 9.98 -17.06
N SER A 258 6.58 8.82 -17.68
CA SER A 258 7.07 7.62 -16.99
C SER A 258 8.51 7.78 -16.48
N VAL A 259 9.37 8.48 -17.22
CA VAL A 259 10.73 8.81 -16.76
C VAL A 259 10.69 9.80 -15.60
N ILE A 260 9.87 10.85 -15.67
CA ILE A 260 9.72 11.85 -14.61
C ILE A 260 9.24 11.18 -13.31
N LEU A 261 8.15 10.40 -13.37
CA LEU A 261 7.62 9.67 -12.21
C LEU A 261 8.63 8.64 -11.68
N GLY A 262 9.29 7.90 -12.57
CA GLY A 262 10.28 6.90 -12.21
C GLY A 262 11.47 7.49 -11.46
N LEU A 263 11.97 8.65 -11.91
CA LEU A 263 13.08 9.35 -11.25
C LEU A 263 12.64 10.03 -9.95
N GLY A 264 11.41 10.57 -9.91
CA GLY A 264 10.82 11.20 -8.73
C GLY A 264 10.67 10.25 -7.55
N ILE A 265 10.29 8.99 -7.81
CA ILE A 265 10.06 7.98 -6.76
C ILE A 265 11.32 7.17 -6.43
N THR A 266 12.09 6.74 -7.45
CA THR A 266 13.17 5.77 -7.24
C THR A 266 14.37 6.36 -6.50
N ARG A 267 14.70 7.64 -6.74
CA ARG A 267 15.88 8.27 -6.13
C ARG A 267 15.73 8.47 -4.61
N PRO A 268 14.62 9.06 -4.10
CA PRO A 268 14.39 9.20 -2.66
C PRO A 268 14.40 7.86 -1.92
N ILE A 269 13.70 6.85 -2.44
CA ILE A 269 13.63 5.51 -1.82
C ILE A 269 15.04 4.89 -1.73
N LYS A 270 15.85 4.95 -2.78
CA LYS A 270 17.25 4.47 -2.72
C LYS A 270 18.10 5.23 -1.71
N SER A 271 17.82 6.51 -1.50
CA SER A 271 18.51 7.32 -0.48
C SER A 271 18.12 6.85 0.93
N LEU A 272 16.83 6.65 1.17
CA LEU A 272 16.29 6.12 2.42
C LEU A 272 16.90 4.75 2.75
N VAL A 273 16.85 3.80 1.80
CA VAL A 273 17.40 2.44 1.99
C VAL A 273 18.89 2.48 2.35
N ARG A 274 19.68 3.31 1.68
CA ARG A 274 21.12 3.46 2.02
C ARG A 274 21.31 4.03 3.41
N SER A 275 20.50 5.03 3.79
CA SER A 275 20.63 5.70 5.09
C SER A 275 20.26 4.76 6.24
N VAL A 276 19.21 3.96 6.08
CA VAL A 276 18.83 2.90 7.02
C VAL A 276 19.95 1.87 7.14
N ALA A 277 20.55 1.45 6.02
CA ALA A 277 21.66 0.52 6.03
C ALA A 277 22.88 1.09 6.78
N THR A 278 23.25 2.35 6.52
CA THR A 278 24.35 3.04 7.22
C THR A 278 24.11 3.09 8.74
N PHE A 279 22.90 3.45 9.16
CA PHE A 279 22.51 3.45 10.58
C PHE A 279 22.62 2.06 11.22
N ALA A 280 22.12 1.02 10.54
CA ALA A 280 22.19 -0.36 11.02
C ALA A 280 23.63 -0.91 11.11
N HIS A 281 24.58 -0.32 10.39
CA HIS A 281 26.01 -0.69 10.47
C HIS A 281 26.78 0.11 11.54
N GLY A 282 26.09 0.89 12.38
CA GLY A 282 26.67 1.52 13.58
C GLY A 282 26.88 3.03 13.48
N ASP A 283 26.62 3.66 12.33
CA ASP A 283 26.63 5.13 12.23
C ASP A 283 25.28 5.69 12.68
N LEU A 284 25.09 5.76 13.99
CA LEU A 284 23.87 6.26 14.61
C LEU A 284 23.67 7.78 14.46
N ALA A 285 24.66 8.51 13.95
CA ALA A 285 24.57 9.95 13.67
C ALA A 285 23.99 10.24 12.28
N HIS A 286 24.02 9.25 11.38
CA HIS A 286 23.48 9.42 10.03
C HIS A 286 21.98 9.71 10.07
N ARG A 287 21.55 10.68 9.25
CA ARG A 287 20.14 11.08 9.12
C ARG A 287 19.73 11.11 7.67
N VAL A 288 18.49 10.72 7.43
CA VAL A 288 17.86 10.79 6.12
C VAL A 288 17.59 12.24 5.78
N LYS A 289 18.04 12.69 4.60
CA LYS A 289 17.75 14.04 4.07
C LYS A 289 16.95 13.90 2.78
N ILE A 290 15.62 13.88 2.90
CA ILE A 290 14.68 13.81 1.77
C ILE A 290 13.75 15.02 1.89
N LYS A 291 13.56 15.75 0.79
CA LYS A 291 12.63 16.88 0.69
C LYS A 291 11.79 16.74 -0.56
N THR A 292 10.72 15.98 -0.47
CA THR A 292 9.83 15.62 -1.59
C THR A 292 8.42 16.19 -1.43
N HIS A 293 8.09 16.73 -0.24
CA HIS A 293 6.79 17.27 0.14
C HIS A 293 5.65 16.27 -0.08
N ASP A 294 5.94 14.99 0.13
CA ASP A 294 5.05 13.84 -0.05
C ASP A 294 5.24 12.82 1.10
N GLU A 295 4.61 11.64 0.99
CA GLU A 295 4.69 10.58 2.00
C GLU A 295 6.10 10.01 2.17
N ILE A 296 7.01 10.20 1.19
CA ILE A 296 8.40 9.73 1.29
C ILE A 296 9.20 10.63 2.24
N GLU A 297 8.90 11.93 2.26
CA GLU A 297 9.48 12.86 3.24
C GLU A 297 9.03 12.49 4.65
N VAL A 298 7.73 12.24 4.84
CA VAL A 298 7.16 11.77 6.11
C VAL A 298 7.85 10.48 6.60
N LEU A 299 8.13 9.54 5.69
CA LEU A 299 8.86 8.31 6.03
C LEU A 299 10.32 8.58 6.44
N GLY A 300 10.98 9.53 5.78
CA GLY A 300 12.33 9.97 6.13
C GLY A 300 12.40 10.63 7.51
N ASP A 301 11.44 11.50 7.80
CA ASP A 301 11.32 12.17 9.10
C ASP A 301 10.97 11.20 10.23
N GLY A 302 10.04 10.27 9.97
CA GLY A 302 9.71 9.20 10.91
C GLY A 302 10.92 8.32 11.24
N PHE A 303 11.75 7.98 10.24
CA PHE A 303 13.02 7.29 10.49
C PHE A 303 13.97 8.13 11.36
N ASN A 304 14.13 9.42 11.06
CA ASN A 304 15.01 10.30 11.84
C ASN A 304 14.56 10.40 13.31
N PHE A 305 13.25 10.51 13.55
CA PHE A 305 12.66 10.52 14.89
C PHE A 305 12.95 9.22 15.65
N MET A 306 12.75 8.05 15.00
CA MET A 306 13.09 6.76 15.62
C MET A 306 14.60 6.63 15.89
N ALA A 307 15.45 7.06 14.96
CA ALA A 307 16.90 7.03 15.10
C ALA A 307 17.38 7.88 16.29
N GLU A 308 16.80 9.06 16.49
CA GLU A 308 17.08 9.93 17.63
C GLU A 308 16.65 9.29 18.95
N ASN A 309 15.42 8.79 19.04
CA ASN A 309 14.93 8.12 20.24
C ASN A 309 15.75 6.87 20.59
N LEU A 310 16.18 6.10 19.59
CA LEU A 310 17.01 4.92 19.82
C LEU A 310 18.37 5.30 20.42
N VAL A 311 18.99 6.38 19.96
CA VAL A 311 20.23 6.89 20.55
C VAL A 311 20.03 7.31 22.02
N ILE A 312 18.93 8.02 22.31
CA ILE A 312 18.60 8.42 23.68
C ILE A 312 18.41 7.19 24.58
N LEU A 313 17.64 6.20 24.13
CA LEU A 313 17.41 4.96 24.89
C LEU A 313 18.69 4.17 25.13
N LEU A 314 19.60 4.09 24.15
CA LEU A 314 20.89 3.44 24.33
C LEU A 314 21.74 4.16 25.39
N GLN A 315 21.79 5.49 25.36
CA GLN A 315 22.52 6.28 26.35
C GLN A 315 21.94 6.12 27.76
N GLU A 316 20.60 6.10 27.89
CA GLU A 316 19.95 5.83 29.17
C GLU A 316 20.23 4.41 29.68
N SER A 317 20.19 3.41 28.79
CA SER A 317 20.51 2.03 29.12
C SER A 317 21.96 1.87 29.59
N GLU A 318 22.91 2.53 28.92
CA GLU A 318 24.32 2.52 29.30
C GLU A 318 24.52 3.15 30.68
N LYS A 319 23.93 4.32 30.93
CA LYS A 319 23.98 4.99 32.24
C LYS A 319 23.40 4.10 33.35
N LYS A 320 22.26 3.46 33.12
CA LYS A 320 21.65 2.53 34.08
C LYS A 320 22.55 1.32 34.35
N ALA A 321 23.18 0.76 33.31
CA ALA A 321 24.09 -0.37 33.45
C ALA A 321 25.35 -0.01 34.26
N VAL A 322 25.92 1.19 34.04
CA VAL A 322 27.04 1.70 34.84
C VAL A 322 26.62 1.87 36.30
N MET A 323 25.48 2.53 36.56
CA MET A 323 24.99 2.76 37.92
C MET A 323 24.68 1.45 38.66
N ALA A 324 24.07 0.47 37.98
CA ALA A 324 23.83 -0.86 38.56
C ALA A 324 25.14 -1.55 38.98
N LYS A 325 26.19 -1.42 38.17
CA LYS A 325 27.51 -1.97 38.48
C LYS A 325 28.18 -1.25 39.65
N GLU A 326 28.02 0.07 39.76
CA GLU A 326 28.50 0.83 40.92
C GLU A 326 27.79 0.41 42.22
N LEU A 327 26.47 0.18 42.16
CA LEU A 327 25.69 -0.33 43.29
C LEU A 327 26.10 -1.75 43.70
N GLU A 328 26.40 -2.64 42.74
CA GLU A 328 26.91 -3.99 43.02
C GLU A 328 28.26 -3.96 43.76
N VAL A 329 29.15 -3.03 43.37
CA VAL A 329 30.42 -2.81 44.06
C VAL A 329 30.17 -2.27 45.48
N ALA A 330 29.27 -1.32 45.64
CA ALA A 330 28.91 -0.78 46.95
C ALA A 330 28.36 -1.86 47.89
N LYS A 331 27.48 -2.74 47.37
CA LYS A 331 26.96 -3.92 48.09
C LYS A 331 28.08 -4.82 48.58
N THR A 332 29.01 -5.17 47.69
CA THR A 332 30.15 -6.05 48.03
C THR A 332 31.00 -5.46 49.16
N ILE A 333 31.20 -4.13 49.15
CA ILE A 333 31.92 -3.44 50.23
C ILE A 333 31.11 -3.50 51.52
N GLN A 334 29.80 -3.24 51.48
CA GLN A 334 28.95 -3.28 52.67
C GLN A 334 28.87 -4.67 53.30
N ASP A 335 28.74 -5.72 52.48
CA ASP A 335 28.74 -7.11 52.94
C ASP A 335 30.04 -7.46 53.70
N SER A 336 31.15 -6.76 53.41
CA SER A 336 32.42 -6.91 54.15
C SER A 336 32.47 -6.16 55.50
N LEU A 337 31.52 -5.26 55.76
CA LEU A 337 31.44 -4.49 57.02
C LEU A 337 30.76 -5.27 58.15
N VAL A 338 29.95 -6.27 57.81
CA VAL A 338 29.30 -7.18 58.76
C VAL A 338 30.13 -8.46 58.92
N PRO A 339 30.11 -9.12 60.09
CA PRO A 339 30.78 -10.39 60.28
C PRO A 339 30.30 -11.46 59.30
N ALA A 340 31.22 -12.34 58.88
CA ALA A 340 30.91 -13.44 57.97
C ALA A 340 29.79 -14.34 58.53
N SER A 341 28.97 -14.90 57.63
CA SER A 341 27.92 -15.84 58.02
C SER A 341 28.51 -17.09 58.69
N GLY A 342 27.85 -17.59 59.73
CA GLY A 342 28.28 -18.78 60.46
C GLY A 342 28.23 -18.60 61.98
N LEU A 343 28.80 -19.58 62.68
CA LEU A 343 28.96 -19.55 64.13
C LEU A 343 30.28 -18.88 64.51
N HIS A 344 30.21 -17.93 65.44
CA HIS A 344 31.38 -17.26 66.02
C HIS A 344 31.49 -17.67 67.48
N GLU A 345 32.50 -18.46 67.80
CA GLU A 345 32.71 -19.02 69.13
C GLU A 345 33.68 -18.17 69.96
N PHE A 346 33.25 -17.84 71.17
CA PHE A 346 34.06 -17.20 72.20
C PHE A 346 34.01 -18.06 73.47
N SER A 347 34.86 -17.78 74.45
CA SER A 347 35.09 -18.67 75.62
C SER A 347 33.81 -19.22 76.27
N ASN A 348 32.74 -18.44 76.34
CA ASN A 348 31.47 -18.87 76.94
C ASN A 348 30.24 -18.18 76.33
N ILE A 349 30.37 -17.77 75.08
CA ILE A 349 29.24 -17.36 74.25
C ILE A 349 29.50 -17.78 72.80
N THR A 350 28.46 -18.28 72.14
CA THR A 350 28.47 -18.50 70.69
C THR A 350 27.50 -17.52 70.05
N LEU A 351 27.93 -16.84 68.98
CA LEU A 351 27.09 -15.96 68.18
C LEU A 351 26.73 -16.59 66.84
N ALA A 352 25.53 -16.29 66.34
CA ALA A 352 25.09 -16.57 64.97
C ALA A 352 24.37 -15.34 64.43
N GLY A 353 24.76 -14.84 63.26
CA GLY A 353 24.19 -13.65 62.66
C GLY A 353 23.52 -13.90 61.31
N HIS A 354 22.45 -13.16 61.04
CA HIS A 354 21.77 -13.04 59.77
C HIS A 354 21.64 -11.56 59.42
N PHE A 355 21.94 -11.22 58.17
CA PHE A 355 21.80 -9.88 57.61
C PHE A 355 21.27 -10.03 56.18
N LEU A 356 20.19 -9.32 55.88
CA LEU A 356 19.59 -9.26 54.55
C LEU A 356 19.15 -7.81 54.30
N SER A 357 19.80 -7.17 53.34
CA SER A 357 19.44 -5.81 52.89
C SER A 357 18.18 -5.85 52.02
N ALA A 358 17.24 -4.92 52.24
CA ALA A 358 16.03 -4.76 51.44
C ALA A 358 16.32 -4.23 50.02
N SER A 359 17.43 -3.50 49.85
CA SER A 359 17.91 -3.00 48.56
C SER A 359 19.33 -3.50 48.26
N GLU A 360 20.00 -2.93 47.26
CA GLU A 360 21.40 -3.25 46.99
C GLU A 360 22.32 -2.95 48.19
N THR A 361 21.97 -1.96 49.02
CA THR A 361 22.73 -1.57 50.20
C THR A 361 21.79 -1.15 51.36
N GLY A 362 22.10 -1.57 52.58
CA GLY A 362 21.27 -1.37 53.76
C GLY A 362 21.67 -0.20 54.68
N GLY A 363 20.76 0.23 55.55
CA GLY A 363 21.03 1.04 56.74
C GLY A 363 21.40 0.22 57.98
N ASP A 364 21.10 -1.08 57.96
CA ASP A 364 21.42 -1.99 59.05
C ASP A 364 22.90 -2.38 59.12
N TRP A 365 23.41 -2.52 60.33
CA TRP A 365 24.76 -2.98 60.60
C TRP A 365 24.91 -3.64 61.97
N TRP A 366 25.74 -4.68 62.05
CA TRP A 366 26.16 -5.26 63.31
C TRP A 366 27.63 -5.68 63.27
N SER A 367 28.24 -5.79 64.44
CA SER A 367 29.61 -6.27 64.61
C SER A 367 29.82 -6.80 66.04
N TYR A 368 30.91 -7.53 66.23
CA TYR A 368 31.38 -7.93 67.55
C TYR A 368 32.87 -7.63 67.71
N TYR A 369 33.30 -7.43 68.95
CA TYR A 369 34.69 -7.14 69.29
C TYR A 369 35.13 -7.83 70.56
N ASN A 370 36.28 -8.50 70.53
CA ASN A 370 36.91 -8.98 71.74
C ASN A 370 37.67 -7.83 72.41
N ILE A 371 37.20 -7.40 73.59
CA ILE A 371 37.72 -6.23 74.32
C ILE A 371 38.60 -6.65 75.51
N GLY A 372 39.17 -7.85 75.46
CA GLY A 372 40.09 -8.36 76.48
C GLY A 372 39.41 -8.82 77.77
N GLY A 373 40.12 -9.65 78.53
CA GLY A 373 39.59 -10.27 79.76
C GLY A 373 38.45 -11.26 79.49
N GLY A 374 38.36 -11.79 78.28
CA GLY A 374 37.26 -12.66 77.84
C GLY A 374 35.96 -11.93 77.51
N ARG A 375 35.91 -10.60 77.67
CA ARG A 375 34.70 -9.80 77.43
C ARG A 375 34.44 -9.64 75.94
N LEU A 376 33.17 -9.77 75.55
CA LEU A 376 32.71 -9.61 74.18
C LEU A 376 31.80 -8.39 74.09
N MET A 377 32.13 -7.47 73.20
CA MET A 377 31.23 -6.39 72.81
C MET A 377 30.42 -6.81 71.59
N VAL A 378 29.12 -6.62 71.61
CA VAL A 378 28.22 -6.78 70.46
C VAL A 378 27.54 -5.44 70.20
N VAL A 379 27.59 -5.00 68.95
CA VAL A 379 27.00 -3.74 68.48
C VAL A 379 26.04 -4.07 67.35
N ILE A 380 24.83 -3.53 67.42
CA ILE A 380 23.85 -3.55 66.33
C ILE A 380 23.29 -2.14 66.18
N GLY A 381 23.00 -1.72 64.96
CA GLY A 381 22.26 -0.50 64.74
C GLY A 381 21.70 -0.41 63.35
N ASP A 382 20.82 0.56 63.19
CA ASP A 382 20.03 0.82 62.00
C ASP A 382 20.08 2.33 61.73
N VAL A 383 20.46 2.70 60.51
CA VAL A 383 20.54 4.07 60.03
C VAL A 383 19.22 4.46 59.39
N THR A 384 18.68 5.60 59.78
CA THR A 384 17.46 6.15 59.16
C THR A 384 17.58 6.28 57.65
N GLY A 385 16.66 5.65 56.91
CA GLY A 385 16.65 5.61 55.45
C GLY A 385 17.36 4.37 54.90
N HIS A 386 17.42 4.23 53.58
CA HIS A 386 17.99 3.05 52.93
C HIS A 386 18.92 3.45 51.78
N GLY A 387 19.61 2.46 51.20
CA GLY A 387 20.49 2.67 50.05
C GLY A 387 21.86 3.23 50.42
N VAL A 388 22.58 3.72 49.41
CA VAL A 388 24.00 4.08 49.52
C VAL A 388 24.30 5.11 50.64
N PRO A 389 23.50 6.18 50.84
CA PRO A 389 23.77 7.12 51.92
C PRO A 389 23.73 6.48 53.31
N ALA A 390 22.77 5.59 53.58
CA ALA A 390 22.66 4.89 54.85
C ALA A 390 23.85 3.94 55.07
N ALA A 391 24.25 3.20 54.03
CA ALA A 391 25.43 2.34 54.03
C ALA A 391 26.75 3.09 54.27
N MET A 392 26.86 4.37 53.86
CA MET A 392 28.03 5.19 54.20
C MET A 392 28.09 5.53 55.69
N ILE A 393 26.93 5.70 56.34
CA ILE A 393 26.85 5.96 57.78
C ILE A 393 27.20 4.71 58.57
N THR A 394 26.77 3.52 58.13
CA THR A 394 27.18 2.25 58.76
C THR A 394 28.70 2.04 58.66
N ALA A 395 29.31 2.38 57.51
CA ALA A 395 30.76 2.37 57.36
C ALA A 395 31.47 3.35 58.33
N ALA A 396 30.89 4.54 58.55
CA ALA A 396 31.41 5.48 59.53
C ALA A 396 31.29 4.96 60.97
N ALA A 397 30.16 4.34 61.34
CA ALA A 397 29.99 3.67 62.63
C ALA A 397 31.03 2.55 62.84
N LYS A 398 31.18 1.67 61.83
CA LYS A 398 32.16 0.58 61.87
C LYS A 398 33.58 1.09 62.06
N SER A 399 33.98 2.07 61.25
CA SER A 399 35.31 2.70 61.33
C SER A 399 35.55 3.38 62.68
N ALA A 400 34.55 4.06 63.24
CA ALA A 400 34.64 4.65 64.56
C ALA A 400 34.82 3.58 65.65
N CYS A 401 34.05 2.49 65.60
CA CYS A 401 34.22 1.35 66.53
C CYS A 401 35.63 0.76 66.43
N ASP A 402 36.09 0.46 65.21
CA ASP A 402 37.42 -0.11 64.97
C ASP A 402 38.52 0.80 65.52
N THR A 403 38.40 2.11 65.28
CA THR A 403 39.38 3.10 65.75
C THR A 403 39.41 3.19 67.27
N ILE A 404 38.25 3.26 67.92
CA ILE A 404 38.16 3.32 69.39
C ILE A 404 38.82 2.07 70.01
N LEU A 405 38.55 0.90 69.46
CA LEU A 405 39.00 -0.38 70.01
C LEU A 405 40.44 -0.74 69.65
N ALA A 406 40.99 -0.17 68.57
CA ALA A 406 42.40 -0.33 68.21
C ALA A 406 43.36 0.40 69.17
N ILE A 407 42.88 1.45 69.83
CA ILE A 407 43.65 2.19 70.84
C ILE A 407 43.62 1.39 72.14
N GLN A 408 44.55 0.43 72.26
CA GLN A 408 44.76 -0.36 73.48
C GLN A 408 45.03 0.60 74.66
N ASP A 409 44.45 0.28 75.83
CA ASP A 409 44.38 1.08 77.08
C ASP A 409 43.20 2.05 77.23
N LEU A 410 42.39 2.26 76.18
CA LEU A 410 41.21 3.13 76.24
C LEU A 410 39.95 2.35 75.82
N ILE A 411 39.52 1.37 76.61
CA ILE A 411 38.14 0.88 76.48
C ILE A 411 37.28 1.87 77.28
N PRO A 412 36.64 2.86 76.63
CA PRO A 412 35.76 3.78 77.33
C PRO A 412 34.64 3.01 78.03
N ASP A 413 34.06 3.62 79.07
CA ASP A 413 32.76 3.13 79.53
C ASP A 413 31.71 3.21 78.41
N LEU A 414 30.59 2.50 78.56
CA LEU A 414 29.58 2.41 77.50
C LEU A 414 28.96 3.76 77.13
N ASP A 415 28.87 4.71 78.07
CA ASP A 415 28.37 6.06 77.80
C ASP A 415 29.36 6.82 76.91
N GLN A 416 30.63 6.83 77.27
CA GLN A 416 31.68 7.46 76.49
C GLN A 416 31.83 6.81 75.10
N PHE A 417 31.70 5.48 75.00
CA PHE A 417 31.66 4.78 73.71
C PHE A 417 30.52 5.28 72.82
N ALA A 418 29.28 5.30 73.36
CA ALA A 418 28.10 5.77 72.63
C ALA A 418 28.20 7.25 72.25
N ARG A 419 28.81 8.11 73.09
CA ARG A 419 29.06 9.53 72.77
C ARG A 419 30.07 9.71 71.64
N ILE A 420 31.13 8.92 71.60
CA ILE A 420 32.10 8.99 70.50
C ILE A 420 31.42 8.57 69.19
N LEU A 421 30.63 7.48 69.21
CA LEU A 421 29.85 7.07 68.05
C LEU A 421 28.83 8.14 67.63
N ASN A 422 28.10 8.74 68.58
CA ASN A 422 27.19 9.85 68.30
C ASN A 422 27.88 10.97 67.53
N ASN A 423 29.09 11.36 67.94
CA ASN A 423 29.84 12.43 67.28
C ASN A 423 30.32 12.02 65.89
N ALA A 424 30.75 10.77 65.70
CA ALA A 424 31.13 10.25 64.40
C ALA A 424 29.94 10.23 63.43
N ILE A 425 28.77 9.77 63.89
CA ILE A 425 27.54 9.76 63.10
C ILE A 425 27.04 11.18 62.83
N ALA A 426 27.06 12.08 63.82
CA ALA A 426 26.66 13.48 63.63
C ALA A 426 27.53 14.17 62.56
N ALA A 427 28.84 13.94 62.58
CA ALA A 427 29.78 14.51 61.63
C ALA A 427 29.58 13.97 60.21
N SER A 428 29.34 12.67 60.05
CA SER A 428 29.10 12.03 58.75
C SER A 428 27.70 12.33 58.20
N GLY A 429 26.67 12.25 59.05
CA GLY A 429 25.26 12.38 58.70
C GLY A 429 24.78 13.82 58.53
N LYS A 430 25.52 14.82 59.04
CA LYS A 430 25.25 16.27 58.88
C LYS A 430 23.79 16.68 59.17
N GLY A 431 23.16 16.02 60.14
CA GLY A 431 21.78 16.25 60.54
C GLY A 431 20.70 15.70 59.59
N GLN A 432 21.08 14.91 58.58
CA GLN A 432 20.16 14.24 57.65
C GLN A 432 20.00 12.75 57.95
N PHE A 433 21.03 12.13 58.52
CA PHE A 433 21.05 10.71 58.85
C PHE A 433 21.37 10.52 60.33
N PHE A 434 20.62 9.63 60.97
CA PHE A 434 20.76 9.26 62.37
C PHE A 434 20.80 7.74 62.47
N MET A 435 21.32 7.21 63.58
CA MET A 435 21.44 5.77 63.78
C MET A 435 20.83 5.37 65.11
N THR A 436 19.88 4.44 65.08
CA THR A 436 19.51 3.69 66.27
C THR A 436 20.61 2.67 66.55
N CYS A 437 21.00 2.49 67.81
CA CYS A 437 22.11 1.57 68.12
C CYS A 437 21.96 0.94 69.50
N PHE A 438 22.27 -0.35 69.60
CA PHE A 438 22.37 -1.07 70.85
C PHE A 438 23.78 -1.63 71.01
N VAL A 439 24.42 -1.28 72.12
CA VAL A 439 25.78 -1.75 72.44
C VAL A 439 25.70 -2.56 73.73
N SER A 440 26.25 -3.77 73.71
CA SER A 440 26.34 -4.63 74.87
C SER A 440 27.76 -5.16 75.07
N ILE A 441 28.19 -5.26 76.32
CA ILE A 441 29.41 -5.91 76.76
C ILE A 441 29.03 -7.07 77.65
N ILE A 442 29.39 -8.26 77.22
CA ILE A 442 29.16 -9.51 77.93
C ILE A 442 30.43 -9.83 78.70
N ASP A 443 30.32 -9.83 80.03
CA ASP A 443 31.40 -10.17 80.94
C ASP A 443 31.23 -11.63 81.41
N PRO A 444 32.02 -12.55 80.84
CA PRO A 444 31.91 -13.95 81.18
C PRO A 444 32.26 -14.28 82.64
N ALA A 445 33.21 -13.53 83.23
CA ALA A 445 33.68 -13.79 84.57
C ALA A 445 32.65 -13.34 85.61
N LYS A 446 31.88 -12.30 85.30
CA LYS A 446 30.78 -11.81 86.14
C LYS A 446 29.44 -12.46 85.85
N GLN A 447 29.35 -13.22 84.77
CA GLN A 447 28.09 -13.75 84.23
C GLN A 447 27.04 -12.64 84.09
N SER A 448 27.46 -11.48 83.59
CA SER A 448 26.58 -10.33 83.41
C SER A 448 26.81 -9.67 82.06
N MET A 449 25.81 -8.93 81.61
CA MET A 449 25.89 -8.09 80.42
C MET A 449 25.58 -6.65 80.82
N LYS A 450 26.47 -5.73 80.46
CA LYS A 450 26.20 -4.30 80.50
C LYS A 450 25.79 -3.81 79.13
N PHE A 451 24.83 -2.91 79.05
CA PHE A 451 24.36 -2.41 77.77
C PHE A 451 23.87 -0.96 77.85
N VAL A 452 23.88 -0.32 76.69
CA VAL A 452 23.26 0.98 76.42
C VAL A 452 22.41 0.87 75.17
N ASN A 453 21.33 1.64 75.13
CA ASN A 453 20.46 1.72 73.97
C ASN A 453 20.32 3.18 73.54
N ALA A 454 20.76 3.47 72.31
CA ALA A 454 20.64 4.73 71.62
C ALA A 454 19.43 4.71 70.67
N GLY A 455 18.23 4.51 71.21
CA GLY A 455 16.96 4.59 70.47
C GLY A 455 16.63 3.40 69.56
N HIS A 456 17.34 2.28 69.68
CA HIS A 456 17.08 1.01 69.00
C HIS A 456 15.90 0.25 69.62
N ASN A 457 15.29 -0.66 68.88
CA ASN A 457 14.34 -1.62 69.42
C ASN A 457 15.03 -2.49 70.49
N PHE A 458 14.28 -2.94 71.50
CA PHE A 458 14.86 -3.60 72.67
C PHE A 458 15.19 -5.08 72.38
N PRO A 459 16.46 -5.50 72.46
CA PRO A 459 16.82 -6.91 72.34
C PRO A 459 16.15 -7.76 73.43
N TYR A 460 15.95 -9.04 73.13
CA TYR A 460 15.38 -10.00 74.06
C TYR A 460 16.45 -10.86 74.70
N LEU A 461 16.31 -11.15 75.99
CA LEU A 461 16.95 -12.26 76.68
C LEU A 461 15.86 -13.32 76.94
N TYR A 462 15.94 -14.45 76.26
CA TYR A 462 15.11 -15.61 76.54
C TYR A 462 15.85 -16.54 77.50
N ARG A 463 15.21 -16.82 78.64
CA ARG A 463 15.70 -17.76 79.65
C ARG A 463 14.89 -19.05 79.58
N PRO A 464 15.45 -20.14 79.00
CA PRO A 464 14.71 -21.38 78.80
C PRO A 464 14.32 -22.07 80.11
N SER A 465 15.15 -21.93 81.16
CA SER A 465 14.92 -22.55 82.47
C SER A 465 13.65 -22.04 83.17
N GLU A 466 13.26 -20.80 82.90
CA GLU A 466 12.07 -20.14 83.45
C GLU A 466 10.97 -19.94 82.40
N ASP A 467 11.22 -20.33 81.14
CA ASP A 467 10.39 -20.01 79.99
C ASP A 467 10.00 -18.52 79.92
N LYS A 468 10.99 -17.64 80.13
CA LYS A 468 10.78 -16.22 80.37
C LYS A 468 11.55 -15.36 79.37
N PHE A 469 10.87 -14.35 78.82
CA PHE A 469 11.48 -13.28 78.03
C PHE A 469 11.70 -12.05 78.89
N ILE A 470 12.90 -11.47 78.81
CA ILE A 470 13.29 -10.21 79.43
C ILE A 470 13.67 -9.25 78.30
N GLN A 471 12.98 -8.11 78.21
CA GLN A 471 13.39 -7.04 77.28
C GLN A 471 14.52 -6.22 77.90
N LEU A 472 15.59 -6.03 77.15
CA LEU A 472 16.79 -5.31 77.57
C LEU A 472 16.58 -3.79 77.39
N MET A 473 15.72 -3.22 78.23
CA MET A 473 15.30 -1.82 78.13
C MET A 473 16.33 -0.85 78.74
N ALA A 474 16.91 0.03 77.94
CA ALA A 474 17.68 1.19 78.39
C ALA A 474 17.25 2.44 77.62
N ARG A 475 17.37 3.63 78.22
CA ARG A 475 17.02 4.91 77.60
C ARG A 475 18.25 5.62 77.05
N GLY A 476 18.12 6.13 75.84
CA GLY A 476 19.12 7.00 75.21
C GLY A 476 18.59 7.58 73.90
N PRO A 477 19.06 8.78 73.50
CA PRO A 477 18.74 9.38 72.20
C PRO A 477 19.36 8.60 71.05
N ARG A 478 18.89 8.78 69.82
CA ARG A 478 19.53 8.19 68.64
C ARG A 478 20.91 8.83 68.41
N LEU A 479 21.83 8.06 67.86
CA LEU A 479 23.16 8.55 67.51
C LEU A 479 23.07 9.53 66.34
N GLY A 480 23.82 10.64 66.43
CA GLY A 480 23.91 11.66 65.39
C GLY A 480 22.83 12.75 65.46
N GLU A 481 21.81 12.57 66.30
CA GLU A 481 20.64 13.47 66.37
C GLU A 481 20.99 14.82 66.98
N LYS A 482 21.86 14.82 68.00
CA LYS A 482 22.34 16.05 68.68
C LYS A 482 23.82 15.91 69.04
N ASN A 483 24.58 16.99 68.87
CA ASN A 483 26.00 17.03 69.25
C ASN A 483 26.21 17.05 70.77
N ASP A 484 25.25 17.60 71.53
CA ASP A 484 25.26 17.64 72.98
C ASP A 484 24.11 16.77 73.53
N VAL A 485 24.42 15.49 73.73
CA VAL A 485 23.46 14.48 74.22
C VAL A 485 23.62 14.26 75.72
N ALA A 486 22.49 14.07 76.41
CA ALA A 486 22.47 13.58 77.78
C ALA A 486 23.18 12.21 77.87
N ALA A 487 23.61 11.83 79.08
CA ALA A 487 24.27 10.54 79.27
C ALA A 487 23.34 9.38 78.91
N TYR A 488 23.89 8.37 78.23
CA TYR A 488 23.20 7.13 77.92
C TYR A 488 23.00 6.32 79.21
N GLU A 489 21.80 5.78 79.40
CA GLU A 489 21.51 4.94 80.56
C GLU A 489 22.24 3.59 80.40
N ILE A 490 23.21 3.34 81.29
CA ILE A 490 23.88 2.04 81.37
C ILE A 490 23.07 1.13 82.30
N LYS A 491 22.67 -0.03 81.79
CA LYS A 491 22.07 -1.10 82.60
C LYS A 491 22.91 -2.35 82.60
N GLU A 492 22.69 -3.18 83.62
CA GLU A 492 23.33 -4.47 83.80
C GLU A 492 22.24 -5.54 83.94
N GLN A 493 22.46 -6.69 83.31
CA GLN A 493 21.58 -7.85 83.34
C GLN A 493 22.40 -9.10 83.66
N ASP A 494 21.98 -9.83 84.68
CA ASP A 494 22.58 -11.13 85.02
C ASP A 494 22.24 -12.17 83.95
N LEU A 495 23.26 -12.94 83.57
CA LEU A 495 23.21 -14.00 82.58
C LEU A 495 23.32 -15.36 83.27
N GLN A 496 22.54 -16.32 82.80
CA GLN A 496 22.62 -17.71 83.22
C GLN A 496 23.09 -18.58 82.04
N PRO A 497 23.68 -19.76 82.32
CA PRO A 497 23.92 -20.73 81.26
C PRO A 497 22.64 -21.06 80.49
N ASP A 498 22.78 -21.27 79.19
CA ASP A 498 21.69 -21.53 78.24
C ASP A 498 20.75 -20.34 77.97
N ASP A 499 21.01 -19.17 78.58
CA ASP A 499 20.33 -17.93 78.19
C ASP A 499 20.61 -17.63 76.70
N LEU A 500 19.55 -17.25 75.98
CA LEU A 500 19.61 -16.87 74.57
C LEU A 500 19.33 -15.37 74.45
N ILE A 501 20.33 -14.61 74.02
CA ILE A 501 20.17 -13.19 73.70
C ILE A 501 19.84 -13.07 72.22
N VAL A 502 18.84 -12.25 71.89
CA VAL A 502 18.33 -12.00 70.54
C VAL A 502 18.41 -10.49 70.28
N TRP A 503 19.43 -10.08 69.55
CA TRP A 503 19.50 -8.75 68.95
C TRP A 503 18.85 -8.82 67.58
N TYR A 504 18.05 -7.82 67.23
CA TYR A 504 17.31 -7.79 65.98
C TYR A 504 17.00 -6.36 65.60
N THR A 505 16.70 -6.09 64.34
CA THR A 505 16.16 -4.81 63.85
C THR A 505 14.66 -4.90 63.65
N ASP A 506 13.99 -3.76 63.62
CA ASP A 506 12.53 -3.66 63.49
C ASP A 506 12.02 -4.21 62.16
N GLY A 507 12.81 -4.16 61.08
CA GLY A 507 12.48 -4.78 59.80
C GLY A 507 11.92 -6.21 59.92
N ILE A 508 12.46 -7.05 60.81
CA ILE A 508 11.96 -8.42 61.00
C ILE A 508 10.53 -8.45 61.57
N ILE A 509 10.20 -7.56 62.50
CA ILE A 509 8.90 -7.60 63.19
C ILE A 509 7.84 -6.71 62.54
N GLU A 510 8.25 -5.68 61.80
CA GLU A 510 7.37 -4.72 61.13
C GLU A 510 7.09 -5.08 59.66
N ASP A 511 7.86 -6.00 59.06
CA ASP A 511 7.61 -6.43 57.67
C ASP A 511 6.29 -7.20 57.53
N MET A 512 5.68 -7.06 56.36
CA MET A 512 4.26 -7.34 56.13
C MET A 512 4.03 -8.52 55.19
N ASN A 513 2.94 -9.24 55.43
CA ASN A 513 2.45 -10.23 54.49
C ASN A 513 1.61 -9.60 53.35
N GLN A 514 1.12 -10.41 52.42
CA GLN A 514 0.28 -9.96 51.28
C GLN A 514 -1.03 -9.26 51.71
N GLU A 515 -1.50 -9.48 52.94
CA GLU A 515 -2.70 -8.86 53.50
C GLU A 515 -2.40 -7.53 54.22
N GLY A 516 -1.12 -7.11 54.27
CA GLY A 516 -0.68 -5.91 54.97
C GLY A 516 -0.58 -6.06 56.49
N ALA A 517 -0.54 -7.30 57.00
CA ALA A 517 -0.35 -7.57 58.42
C ALA A 517 1.14 -7.77 58.74
N GLU A 518 1.62 -7.09 59.78
CA GLU A 518 2.99 -7.19 60.29
C GLU A 518 3.24 -8.57 60.93
N TYR A 519 4.48 -9.07 60.85
CA TYR A 519 4.89 -10.34 61.49
C TYR A 519 4.65 -10.30 63.00
N GLY A 520 5.05 -9.19 63.62
CA GLY A 520 4.65 -8.80 64.96
C GLY A 520 5.37 -9.55 66.08
N ASP A 521 5.46 -8.85 67.21
CA ASP A 521 6.22 -9.27 68.37
C ASP A 521 5.76 -10.58 69.03
N LYS A 522 4.45 -10.87 69.00
CA LYS A 522 3.90 -12.13 69.58
C LYS A 522 4.37 -13.36 68.81
N ARG A 523 4.39 -13.29 67.48
CA ARG A 523 4.84 -14.38 66.62
C ARG A 523 6.34 -14.55 66.73
N PHE A 524 7.09 -13.45 66.71
CA PHE A 524 8.53 -13.45 66.88
C PHE A 524 8.98 -14.17 68.17
N ARG A 525 8.43 -13.80 69.32
CA ARG A 525 8.74 -14.47 70.61
C ARG A 525 8.36 -15.95 70.62
N LYS A 526 7.21 -16.30 70.02
CA LYS A 526 6.80 -17.69 69.87
C LYS A 526 7.81 -18.49 69.02
N SER A 527 8.24 -17.91 67.91
CA SER A 527 9.22 -18.51 66.99
C SER A 527 10.56 -18.77 67.68
N ILE A 528 11.07 -17.79 68.45
CA ILE A 528 12.29 -17.94 69.27
C ILE A 528 12.15 -19.11 70.24
N LYS A 529 11.04 -19.16 70.98
CA LYS A 529 10.77 -20.21 71.96
C LYS A 529 10.70 -21.60 71.31
N ASP A 530 9.95 -21.73 70.23
CA ASP A 530 9.75 -23.00 69.52
C ASP A 530 11.05 -23.51 68.88
N ALA A 531 11.95 -22.60 68.48
CA ALA A 531 13.23 -22.90 67.83
C ALA A 531 14.39 -23.16 68.82
N ASN A 532 14.24 -22.82 70.10
CA ASN A 532 15.34 -22.85 71.08
C ASN A 532 15.90 -24.26 71.36
N ALA A 533 15.11 -25.32 71.12
CA ALA A 533 15.55 -26.71 71.30
C ALA A 533 16.60 -27.15 70.27
N LEU A 534 16.80 -26.38 69.19
CA LEU A 534 17.81 -26.63 68.17
C LEU A 534 19.19 -26.10 68.60
N ASP A 535 20.22 -26.45 67.83
CA ASP A 535 21.51 -25.77 67.90
C ASP A 535 21.37 -24.30 67.45
N LEU A 536 22.34 -23.45 67.77
CA LEU A 536 22.21 -22.00 67.57
C LEU A 536 21.96 -21.64 66.09
N ALA A 537 22.63 -22.32 65.16
CA ALA A 537 22.44 -22.13 63.73
C ALA A 537 21.04 -22.59 63.29
N GLY A 538 20.57 -23.74 63.76
CA GLY A 538 19.22 -24.22 63.52
C GLY A 538 18.15 -23.32 64.12
N THR A 539 18.38 -22.76 65.31
CA THR A 539 17.49 -21.77 65.93
C THR A 539 17.37 -20.52 65.06
N LEU A 540 18.50 -19.92 64.65
CA LEU A 540 18.52 -18.75 63.78
C LEU A 540 17.76 -19.03 62.47
N LYS A 541 18.13 -20.12 61.79
CA LYS A 541 17.50 -20.51 60.52
C LYS A 541 15.99 -20.71 60.67
N LYS A 542 15.56 -21.38 61.74
CA LYS A 542 14.13 -21.67 61.97
C LYS A 542 13.30 -20.40 62.18
N ILE A 543 13.85 -19.40 62.87
CA ILE A 543 13.18 -18.11 63.09
C ILE A 543 13.08 -17.33 61.78
N ILE A 544 14.19 -17.26 61.01
CA ILE A 544 14.20 -16.59 59.69
C ILE A 544 13.24 -17.29 58.72
N ASP A 545 13.27 -18.62 58.62
CA ASP A 545 12.36 -19.38 57.75
C ASP A 545 10.87 -19.14 58.12
N ASP A 546 10.55 -18.99 59.41
CA ASP A 546 9.19 -18.69 59.89
C ASP A 546 8.74 -17.27 59.52
N ALA A 547 9.65 -16.30 59.59
CA ALA A 547 9.45 -14.93 59.14
C ALA A 547 9.23 -14.85 57.62
N GLU A 548 10.15 -15.42 56.83
CA GLU A 548 10.05 -15.49 55.37
C GLU A 548 8.78 -16.19 54.88
N SER A 549 8.40 -17.28 55.55
CA SER A 549 7.15 -17.99 55.25
C SER A 549 5.91 -17.15 55.52
N PHE A 550 5.97 -16.23 56.48
CA PHE A 550 4.88 -15.30 56.80
C PHE A 550 4.79 -14.17 55.75
N TYR A 551 5.91 -13.59 55.34
CA TYR A 551 5.93 -12.53 54.32
C TYR A 551 5.42 -13.01 52.96
N ALA A 552 5.59 -14.31 52.66
CA ALA A 552 5.03 -14.97 51.47
C ALA A 552 5.45 -14.33 50.13
N GLY A 553 6.73 -13.93 50.05
CA GLY A 553 7.36 -13.37 48.84
C GLY A 553 7.04 -11.90 48.57
N VAL A 554 6.45 -11.19 49.52
CA VAL A 554 6.39 -9.71 49.48
C VAL A 554 7.82 -9.16 49.58
N PRO A 555 8.22 -8.20 48.72
CA PRO A 555 9.52 -7.55 48.86
C PRO A 555 9.63 -6.81 50.20
N HIS A 556 10.73 -7.01 50.91
CA HIS A 556 10.97 -6.40 52.21
C HIS A 556 10.97 -4.88 52.11
N ALA A 557 10.26 -4.24 53.05
CA ALA A 557 10.21 -2.79 53.15
C ALA A 557 11.48 -2.20 53.81
N ASP A 558 12.16 -2.99 54.65
CA ASP A 558 13.34 -2.59 55.41
C ASP A 558 14.33 -3.74 55.58
N ASP A 559 15.54 -3.43 56.04
CA ASP A 559 16.60 -4.41 56.24
C ASP A 559 16.28 -5.39 57.39
N HIS A 560 16.71 -6.64 57.23
CA HIS A 560 16.52 -7.69 58.23
C HIS A 560 17.86 -8.06 58.85
N THR A 561 18.07 -7.67 60.10
CA THR A 561 19.24 -8.06 60.89
C THR A 561 18.82 -8.80 62.14
N MET A 562 19.43 -9.96 62.38
CA MET A 562 19.25 -10.73 63.62
C MET A 562 20.54 -11.40 64.06
N ILE A 563 20.84 -11.29 65.35
CA ILE A 563 21.96 -11.96 65.98
C ILE A 563 21.44 -12.74 67.17
N LEU A 564 21.81 -14.01 67.24
CA LEU A 564 21.58 -14.86 68.39
C LEU A 564 22.89 -15.07 69.15
N GLY A 565 22.86 -14.90 70.47
CA GLY A 565 23.97 -15.22 71.36
C GLY A 565 23.54 -16.22 72.41
N ARG A 566 24.19 -17.39 72.46
CA ARG A 566 23.91 -18.41 73.47
C ARG A 566 25.01 -18.46 74.52
N ILE A 567 24.64 -18.25 75.77
CA ILE A 567 25.57 -18.32 76.91
C ILE A 567 25.89 -19.78 77.20
N SER A 568 27.16 -20.14 77.10
CA SER A 568 27.61 -21.49 77.43
C SER A 568 27.88 -21.62 78.93
N LYS A 569 27.78 -22.85 79.46
CA LYS A 569 28.29 -23.13 80.80
C LYS A 569 29.79 -22.81 80.85
N VAL A 570 30.20 -22.05 81.86
CA VAL A 570 31.62 -21.82 82.15
C VAL A 570 32.26 -23.19 82.38
N LYS A 571 33.28 -23.52 81.58
CA LYS A 571 34.01 -24.79 81.69
C LYS A 571 34.87 -24.85 82.94
#